data_AF-A0A2K1R894-F1
#
_entry.id   AF-A0A2K1R894-F1
#
_cell.length_a   1.000
_cell.length_b   1.000
_cell.length_c   1.000
_cell.angle_alpha   90.00
_cell.angle_beta   90.00
_cell.angle_gamma   90.00
#
_symmetry.space_group_name_H-M   'P 1'
#
loop_
_entity.id
_entity.type
_entity.pdbx_description
1 polymer ?
#
loop_
_entity_poly.entity_id
_entity_poly.type
_entity_poly.pdbx_seq_one_letter_code
_entity_poly.pdbx_strand_id
1 'polypeptide(L)'
;MDDSGFEAFPERIGALKHLRYLHFLNNAKIKRLPKSIFKLQNLQALVTGEGLEELPKDVRYMISLRFLYLVTKQKQLPEEGIGCLECLQTLFIADCENLENLCEDMQELPTTLALPEQLLQGSAESLQTLIIRDCSNIREMPDCIGNLKKLQNLEISDCPSLSKKCRRGTGEDWPKIKHIPKIEVDGDDNDEETSHAGSSGTP
;
A
#
# COMPACT_ATOMS: atom_id res chain seq x y z
N MET A 1 -15.90 21.16 -31.99
CA MET A 1 -16.42 20.05 -31.19
C MET A 1 -15.22 19.19 -30.85
N ASP A 2 -14.49 19.69 -29.87
CA ASP A 2 -13.22 19.22 -29.33
C ASP A 2 -13.49 18.43 -28.06
N ASP A 3 -14.00 17.20 -28.24
CA ASP A 3 -14.19 16.26 -27.14
C ASP A 3 -12.92 15.43 -26.91
N SER A 4 -11.80 16.14 -26.71
CA SER A 4 -10.55 15.55 -26.23
C SER A 4 -10.24 16.10 -24.83
N GLY A 5 -11.24 16.00 -23.95
CA GLY A 5 -11.04 16.23 -22.53
C GLY A 5 -9.91 15.33 -22.04
N PHE A 6 -8.96 15.92 -21.32
CA PHE A 6 -7.83 15.26 -20.66
C PHE A 6 -8.29 14.25 -19.58
N GLU A 7 -9.07 13.25 -19.95
CA GLU A 7 -9.53 12.16 -19.08
C GLU A 7 -8.54 10.98 -19.09
N ALA A 8 -7.69 10.89 -20.12
CA ALA A 8 -6.58 9.94 -20.24
C ALA A 8 -5.25 10.68 -20.45
N PHE A 9 -4.25 10.34 -19.63
CA PHE A 9 -2.87 10.81 -19.80
C PHE A 9 -2.29 10.29 -21.13
N PRO A 10 -1.41 11.02 -21.85
CA PRO A 10 -1.07 10.69 -23.24
C PRO A 10 -0.44 9.31 -23.40
N GLU A 11 -0.97 8.53 -24.34
CA GLU A 11 -0.50 7.18 -24.72
C GLU A 11 0.97 7.15 -25.22
N ARG A 12 1.57 8.31 -25.47
CA ARG A 12 2.96 8.43 -25.87
C ARG A 12 3.94 8.33 -24.70
N ILE A 13 3.47 8.30 -23.45
CA ILE A 13 4.36 8.20 -22.28
C ILE A 13 5.25 6.96 -22.35
N GLY A 14 4.74 5.83 -22.86
CA GLY A 14 5.51 4.60 -23.02
C GLY A 14 6.72 4.70 -23.97
N ALA A 15 6.85 5.78 -24.74
CA ALA A 15 8.03 6.05 -25.56
C ALA A 15 9.20 6.61 -24.73
N LEU A 16 8.95 7.13 -23.53
CA LEU A 16 9.96 7.72 -22.65
C LEU A 16 10.72 6.63 -21.88
N LYS A 17 11.44 5.76 -22.59
CA LYS A 17 12.12 4.58 -22.03
C LYS A 17 13.13 4.89 -20.92
N HIS A 18 13.62 6.13 -20.81
CA HIS A 18 14.54 6.55 -19.75
C HIS A 18 13.84 7.18 -18.54
N LEU A 19 12.52 7.31 -18.56
CA LEU A 19 11.76 7.89 -17.46
C LEU A 19 11.92 7.03 -16.21
N ARG A 20 12.32 7.65 -15.10
CA ARG A 20 12.50 7.01 -13.79
C ARG A 20 11.49 7.47 -12.75
N TYR A 21 10.90 8.64 -12.94
CA TYR A 21 9.99 9.26 -11.98
C TYR A 21 8.78 9.79 -12.73
N LEU A 22 7.60 9.43 -12.27
CA LEU A 22 6.34 9.90 -12.82
C LEU A 22 5.37 10.17 -11.69
N HIS A 23 4.84 11.39 -11.63
CA HIS A 23 3.96 11.82 -10.55
C HIS A 23 2.72 12.53 -11.09
N PHE A 24 1.58 12.22 -10.48
CA PHE A 24 0.27 12.75 -10.81
C PHE A 24 -0.42 13.41 -9.61
N LEU A 25 0.33 13.71 -8.53
CA LEU A 25 -0.15 14.50 -7.39
C LEU A 25 -0.86 15.77 -7.86
N ASN A 26 -1.97 16.12 -7.19
CA ASN A 26 -2.85 17.25 -7.53
C ASN A 26 -3.50 17.16 -8.92
N ASN A 27 -3.56 15.96 -9.52
CA ASN A 27 -4.29 15.72 -10.76
C ASN A 27 -5.53 14.85 -10.51
N ALA A 28 -6.68 15.51 -10.32
CA ALA A 28 -7.97 14.86 -10.16
C ALA A 28 -8.62 14.44 -11.49
N LYS A 29 -8.04 14.79 -12.65
CA LYS A 29 -8.61 14.50 -13.98
C LYS A 29 -8.21 13.14 -14.51
N ILE A 30 -7.03 12.65 -14.12
CA ILE A 30 -6.55 11.32 -14.53
C ILE A 30 -7.32 10.28 -13.73
N LYS A 31 -8.36 9.75 -14.36
CA LYS A 31 -9.19 8.68 -13.81
C LYS A 31 -8.59 7.31 -14.05
N ARG A 32 -7.82 7.13 -15.13
CA ARG A 32 -7.17 5.87 -15.49
C ARG A 32 -5.76 6.10 -16.00
N LEU A 33 -4.86 5.17 -15.67
CA LEU A 33 -3.52 5.16 -16.22
C LEU A 33 -3.53 4.58 -17.65
N PRO A 34 -2.86 5.20 -18.63
CA PRO A 34 -2.81 4.68 -20.00
C PRO A 34 -1.98 3.39 -20.05
N LYS A 35 -2.38 2.42 -20.87
CA LYS A 35 -1.71 1.10 -20.94
C LYS A 35 -0.22 1.20 -21.26
N SER A 36 0.17 2.24 -22.00
CA SER A 36 1.56 2.51 -22.34
C SER A 36 2.46 2.83 -21.14
N ILE A 37 1.93 3.27 -19.98
CA ILE A 37 2.73 3.53 -18.77
C ILE A 37 3.42 2.26 -18.27
N PHE A 38 2.77 1.10 -18.42
CA PHE A 38 3.26 -0.20 -17.93
C PHE A 38 4.40 -0.75 -18.81
N LYS A 39 4.70 -0.09 -19.94
CA LYS A 39 5.89 -0.37 -20.76
C LYS A 39 7.16 0.30 -20.22
N LEU A 40 7.04 1.19 -19.23
CA LEU A 40 8.15 1.93 -18.64
C LEU A 40 8.93 1.06 -17.65
N GLN A 41 9.67 0.08 -18.16
CA GLN A 41 10.44 -0.86 -17.35
C GLN A 41 11.58 -0.21 -16.55
N ASN A 42 11.96 1.04 -16.85
CA ASN A 42 12.96 1.81 -16.10
C ASN A 42 12.34 2.74 -15.05
N LEU A 43 11.01 2.78 -14.92
CA LEU A 43 10.37 3.63 -13.93
C LEU A 43 10.68 3.09 -12.52
N GLN A 44 11.16 3.98 -11.66
CA GLN A 44 11.56 3.68 -10.29
C GLN A 44 10.60 4.26 -9.26
N ALA A 45 9.91 5.35 -9.58
CA ALA A 45 8.89 5.93 -8.73
C ALA A 45 7.63 6.29 -9.53
N LEU A 46 6.49 5.81 -9.05
CA LEU A 46 5.17 6.16 -9.55
C LEU A 46 4.36 6.79 -8.41
N VAL A 47 3.86 7.99 -8.64
CA VAL A 47 2.91 8.66 -7.75
C VAL A 47 1.62 8.86 -8.53
N THR A 48 0.55 8.20 -8.08
CA THR A 48 -0.79 8.32 -8.67
C THR A 48 -1.48 9.62 -8.24
N GLY A 49 -2.60 9.95 -8.88
CA GLY A 49 -3.40 11.14 -8.56
C GLY A 49 -4.71 10.78 -7.89
N GLU A 50 -5.32 11.74 -7.20
CA GLU A 50 -6.59 11.61 -6.46
C GLU A 50 -7.78 11.13 -7.30
N GLY A 51 -7.69 11.30 -8.63
CA GLY A 51 -8.73 10.91 -9.56
C GLY A 51 -8.80 9.41 -9.87
N LEU A 52 -7.77 8.64 -9.54
CA LEU A 52 -7.58 7.28 -10.07
C LEU A 52 -8.70 6.32 -9.64
N GLU A 53 -9.47 5.83 -10.61
CA GLU A 53 -10.56 4.88 -10.38
C GLU A 53 -10.02 3.50 -9.98
N GLU A 54 -9.01 3.01 -10.69
CA GLU A 54 -8.44 1.68 -10.49
C GLU A 54 -6.94 1.65 -10.83
N LEU A 55 -6.18 0.82 -10.11
CA LEU A 55 -4.83 0.43 -10.48
C LEU A 55 -4.93 -0.90 -11.24
N PRO A 56 -4.64 -0.95 -12.55
CA PRO A 56 -4.77 -2.19 -13.30
C PRO A 56 -3.65 -3.16 -12.94
N LYS A 57 -3.93 -4.47 -13.08
CA LYS A 57 -2.94 -5.55 -12.86
C LYS A 57 -1.67 -5.44 -13.72
N ASP A 58 -1.72 -4.67 -14.81
CA ASP A 58 -0.58 -4.38 -15.67
C ASP A 58 0.57 -3.67 -14.93
N VAL A 59 0.34 -3.11 -13.73
CA VAL A 59 1.40 -2.57 -12.86
C VAL A 59 2.53 -3.58 -12.62
N ARG A 60 2.25 -4.89 -12.66
CA ARG A 60 3.25 -5.97 -12.58
C ARG A 60 4.39 -5.89 -13.60
N TYR A 61 4.19 -5.22 -14.73
CA TYR A 61 5.21 -5.08 -15.76
C TYR A 61 6.26 -4.00 -15.43
N MET A 62 6.06 -3.23 -14.36
CA MET A 62 6.94 -2.16 -13.91
C MET A 62 8.06 -2.70 -13.01
N ILE A 63 8.87 -3.61 -13.56
CA ILE A 63 9.85 -4.41 -12.81
C ILE A 63 10.94 -3.62 -12.05
N SER A 64 11.22 -2.38 -12.45
CA SER A 64 12.19 -1.51 -11.75
C SER A 64 11.55 -0.60 -10.70
N LEU A 65 10.24 -0.70 -10.47
CA LEU A 65 9.53 0.19 -9.57
C LEU A 65 9.97 -0.08 -8.13
N ARG A 66 10.45 0.97 -7.47
CA ARG A 66 10.95 0.94 -6.08
C ARG A 66 10.05 1.70 -5.12
N PHE A 67 9.31 2.69 -5.64
CA PHE A 67 8.43 3.53 -4.86
C PHE A 67 7.07 3.64 -5.57
N LEU A 68 6.00 3.32 -4.84
CA LEU A 68 4.63 3.50 -5.30
C LEU A 68 3.85 4.29 -4.26
N TYR A 69 3.36 5.48 -4.66
CA TYR A 69 2.37 6.25 -3.91
C TYR A 69 1.02 6.11 -4.59
N LEU A 70 0.09 5.48 -3.89
CA LEU A 70 -1.21 5.06 -4.38
C LEU A 70 -2.32 5.83 -3.69
N VAL A 71 -3.09 6.55 -4.49
CA VAL A 71 -4.42 7.07 -4.18
C VAL A 71 -5.36 6.44 -5.19
N THR A 72 -6.45 5.84 -4.73
CA THR A 72 -7.37 5.12 -5.61
C THR A 72 -8.78 5.03 -5.03
N LYS A 73 -9.77 4.92 -5.93
CA LYS A 73 -11.18 4.78 -5.59
C LYS A 73 -11.68 3.32 -5.63
N GLN A 74 -10.79 2.37 -5.94
CA GLN A 74 -11.13 0.94 -5.94
C GLN A 74 -11.34 0.42 -4.51
N LYS A 75 -12.18 -0.60 -4.37
CA LYS A 75 -12.47 -1.22 -3.08
C LYS A 75 -11.40 -2.21 -2.61
N GLN A 76 -10.65 -2.76 -3.56
CA GLN A 76 -9.65 -3.80 -3.34
C GLN A 76 -8.50 -3.58 -4.33
N LEU A 77 -7.26 -3.83 -3.93
CA LEU A 77 -6.10 -3.72 -4.83
C LEU A 77 -5.94 -5.00 -5.66
N PRO A 78 -5.38 -4.91 -6.89
CA PRO A 78 -5.19 -6.08 -7.73
C PRO A 78 -4.15 -7.05 -7.14
N GLU A 79 -4.56 -8.31 -6.92
CA GLU A 79 -3.68 -9.35 -6.37
C GLU A 79 -2.44 -9.59 -7.23
N GLU A 80 -2.65 -9.78 -8.54
CA GLU A 80 -1.56 -10.01 -9.52
C GLU A 80 -0.76 -8.75 -9.88
N GLY A 81 -1.10 -7.59 -9.30
CA GLY A 81 -0.51 -6.31 -9.68
C GLY A 81 0.70 -5.94 -8.84
N ILE A 82 0.44 -5.45 -7.63
CA ILE A 82 1.48 -4.97 -6.71
C ILE A 82 2.34 -6.14 -6.22
N GLY A 83 1.76 -7.33 -6.09
CA GLY A 83 2.46 -8.52 -5.64
C GLY A 83 3.59 -9.01 -6.52
N CYS A 84 3.57 -8.65 -7.79
CA CYS A 84 4.63 -9.01 -8.73
C CYS A 84 5.77 -7.97 -8.79
N LEU A 85 5.73 -6.91 -7.98
CA LEU A 85 6.75 -5.87 -7.99
C LEU A 85 7.97 -6.29 -7.16
N GLU A 86 8.86 -7.06 -7.78
CA GLU A 86 10.03 -7.66 -7.12
C GLU A 86 11.04 -6.64 -6.57
N CYS A 87 11.06 -5.42 -7.11
CA CYS A 87 11.96 -4.35 -6.67
C CYS A 87 11.29 -3.31 -5.76
N LEU A 88 10.01 -3.47 -5.41
CA LEU A 88 9.28 -2.46 -4.64
C LEU A 88 9.83 -2.36 -3.22
N GLN A 89 10.24 -1.17 -2.81
CA GLN A 89 10.84 -0.92 -1.49
C GLN A 89 9.90 -0.14 -0.58
N THR A 90 9.10 0.75 -1.17
CA THR A 90 8.15 1.58 -0.45
C THR A 90 6.79 1.55 -1.13
N LEU A 91 5.78 1.16 -0.37
CA LEU A 91 4.38 1.28 -0.73
C LEU A 91 3.72 2.29 0.21
N PHE A 92 3.21 3.38 -0.37
CA PHE A 92 2.45 4.39 0.36
C PHE A 92 1.02 4.37 -0.19
N ILE A 93 0.05 4.08 0.67
CA ILE A 93 -1.38 4.15 0.37
C ILE A 93 -1.96 5.33 1.14
N ALA A 94 -2.55 6.29 0.45
CA ALA A 94 -3.08 7.52 1.05
C ALA A 94 -4.46 7.84 0.48
N ASP A 95 -5.33 8.47 1.28
CA ASP A 95 -6.62 9.02 0.85
C ASP A 95 -7.50 8.01 0.07
N CYS A 96 -7.39 6.72 0.39
CA CYS A 96 -8.13 5.64 -0.25
C CYS A 96 -9.42 5.35 0.52
N GLU A 97 -10.37 6.29 0.49
CA GLU A 97 -11.61 6.19 1.26
C GLU A 97 -12.44 4.96 0.91
N ASN A 98 -12.43 4.48 -0.33
CA ASN A 98 -13.22 3.31 -0.74
C ASN A 98 -12.52 1.98 -0.49
N LEU A 99 -11.22 1.99 -0.18
CA LEU A 99 -10.43 0.78 -0.07
C LEU A 99 -10.82 0.03 1.21
N GLU A 100 -11.43 -1.13 1.05
CA GLU A 100 -11.92 -1.97 2.15
C GLU A 100 -10.88 -3.02 2.54
N ASN A 101 -10.19 -3.59 1.54
CA ASN A 101 -9.18 -4.62 1.71
C ASN A 101 -7.95 -4.32 0.87
N LEU A 102 -6.78 -4.67 1.40
CA LEU A 102 -5.54 -4.63 0.61
C LEU A 102 -5.45 -5.80 -0.39
N CYS A 103 -6.20 -6.89 -0.18
CA CYS A 103 -6.34 -8.05 -1.06
C CYS A 103 -7.74 -8.15 -1.68
N GLU A 104 -7.85 -8.86 -2.82
CA GLU A 104 -9.13 -9.42 -3.28
C GLU A 104 -9.53 -10.62 -2.39
N ASP A 105 -10.78 -10.67 -1.95
CA ASP A 105 -11.30 -11.84 -1.23
C ASP A 105 -11.52 -12.99 -2.22
N MET A 106 -10.76 -14.08 -2.06
CA MET A 106 -10.81 -15.29 -2.90
C MET A 106 -12.09 -16.14 -2.71
N GLN A 107 -13.24 -15.53 -2.39
CA GLN A 107 -14.48 -16.27 -2.09
C GLN A 107 -15.15 -16.92 -3.32
N GLU A 108 -14.66 -16.73 -4.55
CA GLU A 108 -15.28 -17.31 -5.75
C GLU A 108 -14.41 -18.29 -6.57
N LEU A 109 -13.17 -18.58 -6.20
CA LEU A 109 -12.35 -19.51 -7.01
C LEU A 109 -12.55 -20.98 -6.60
N PRO A 110 -12.89 -21.88 -7.56
CA PRO A 110 -12.99 -23.31 -7.29
C PRO A 110 -11.65 -23.85 -6.78
N THR A 111 -11.70 -24.58 -5.68
CA THR A 111 -10.61 -25.15 -4.89
C THR A 111 -9.74 -26.22 -5.60
N THR A 112 -9.67 -26.24 -6.93
CA THR A 112 -9.06 -27.35 -7.70
C THR A 112 -7.88 -26.98 -8.60
N LEU A 113 -7.31 -25.78 -8.47
CA LEU A 113 -6.01 -25.44 -9.03
C LEU A 113 -5.20 -24.73 -7.95
N ALA A 114 -3.96 -25.16 -7.74
CA ALA A 114 -3.06 -24.61 -6.72
C ALA A 114 -3.06 -23.07 -6.74
N LEU A 115 -3.26 -22.50 -5.55
CA LEU A 115 -3.52 -21.11 -5.22
C LEU A 115 -2.50 -20.16 -5.90
N PRO A 116 -2.93 -19.00 -6.46
CA PRO A 116 -2.00 -17.90 -6.65
C PRO A 116 -1.63 -17.39 -5.26
N GLU A 117 -0.52 -17.91 -4.73
CA GLU A 117 -0.04 -17.57 -3.40
C GLU A 117 0.45 -16.11 -3.37
N GLN A 118 -0.33 -15.25 -2.71
CA GLN A 118 0.10 -14.07 -1.94
C GLN A 118 0.27 -12.74 -2.72
N LEU A 119 -0.59 -11.76 -2.38
CA LEU A 119 -0.61 -10.34 -2.80
C LEU A 119 0.74 -9.61 -2.80
N LEU A 120 1.73 -10.06 -2.03
CA LEU A 120 3.04 -9.41 -1.93
C LEU A 120 4.19 -10.41 -2.12
N GLN A 121 3.96 -11.59 -2.73
CA GLN A 121 4.99 -12.63 -2.86
C GLN A 121 6.25 -12.13 -3.58
N GLY A 122 6.10 -11.44 -4.71
CA GLY A 122 7.21 -10.85 -5.44
C GLY A 122 7.87 -9.72 -4.66
N SER A 123 7.10 -8.90 -3.95
CA SER A 123 7.63 -7.83 -3.10
C SER A 123 8.16 -8.29 -1.73
N ALA A 124 8.00 -9.56 -1.36
CA ALA A 124 8.34 -10.06 -0.02
C ALA A 124 9.82 -9.92 0.32
N GLU A 125 10.67 -10.00 -0.69
CA GLU A 125 12.12 -9.89 -0.58
C GLU A 125 12.65 -8.48 -0.87
N SER A 126 11.79 -7.47 -1.03
CA SER A 126 12.23 -6.10 -1.35
C SER A 126 11.53 -5.01 -0.55
N LEU A 127 10.27 -5.22 -0.17
CA LEU A 127 9.47 -4.22 0.53
C LEU A 127 10.05 -3.98 1.93
N GLN A 128 10.38 -2.71 2.19
CA GLN A 128 11.01 -2.27 3.42
C GLN A 128 10.12 -1.31 4.21
N THR A 129 9.20 -0.62 3.53
CA THR A 129 8.33 0.38 4.15
C THR A 129 6.93 0.28 3.58
N LEU A 130 5.96 0.14 4.48
CA LEU A 130 4.53 0.22 4.18
C LEU A 130 3.94 1.36 5.01
N ILE A 131 3.33 2.33 4.32
CA ILE A 131 2.66 3.47 4.94
C ILE A 131 1.21 3.47 4.47
N ILE A 132 0.27 3.55 5.41
CA ILE A 132 -1.16 3.64 5.14
C ILE A 132 -1.70 4.86 5.89
N ARG A 133 -2.17 5.89 5.16
CA ARG A 133 -2.70 7.13 5.74
C ARG A 133 -4.10 7.44 5.25
N ASP A 134 -4.93 8.01 6.10
CA ASP A 134 -6.24 8.57 5.73
C ASP A 134 -7.16 7.56 5.00
N CYS A 135 -7.08 6.27 5.35
CA CYS A 135 -7.87 5.21 4.75
C CYS A 135 -8.97 4.73 5.72
N SER A 136 -10.15 5.31 5.60
CA SER A 136 -11.24 5.11 6.57
C SER A 136 -11.90 3.73 6.54
N ASN A 137 -11.90 3.05 5.39
CA ASN A 137 -12.64 1.80 5.19
C ASN A 137 -11.80 0.53 5.24
N ILE A 138 -10.46 0.62 5.35
CA ILE A 138 -9.61 -0.58 5.46
C ILE A 138 -9.90 -1.24 6.81
N ARG A 139 -10.39 -2.49 6.76
CA ARG A 139 -10.89 -3.18 7.95
C ARG A 139 -9.86 -4.08 8.62
N GLU A 140 -8.86 -4.55 7.90
CA GLU A 140 -7.88 -5.49 8.41
C GLU A 140 -6.59 -5.51 7.59
N MET A 141 -5.53 -5.99 8.25
CA MET A 141 -4.25 -6.24 7.62
C MET A 141 -4.26 -7.63 6.94
N PRO A 142 -3.79 -7.76 5.68
CA PRO A 142 -3.77 -9.03 4.98
C PRO A 142 -2.80 -10.02 5.64
N ASP A 143 -3.17 -11.30 5.67
CA ASP A 143 -2.36 -12.35 6.31
C ASP A 143 -0.95 -12.48 5.72
N CYS A 144 -0.79 -12.17 4.42
CA CYS A 144 0.48 -12.22 3.72
C CYS A 144 1.49 -11.18 4.22
N ILE A 145 1.08 -10.17 5.00
CA ILE A 145 1.99 -9.20 5.62
C ILE A 145 3.04 -9.91 6.50
N GLY A 146 2.66 -11.04 7.12
CA GLY A 146 3.54 -11.87 7.95
C GLY A 146 4.72 -12.47 7.19
N ASN A 147 4.65 -12.54 5.85
CA ASN A 147 5.69 -13.12 5.01
C ASN A 147 6.74 -12.10 4.55
N LEU A 148 6.55 -10.81 4.84
CA LEU A 148 7.41 -9.71 4.38
C LEU A 148 8.64 -9.57 5.27
N LYS A 149 9.58 -10.51 5.15
CA LYS A 149 10.76 -10.61 6.03
C LYS A 149 11.67 -9.38 6.01
N LYS A 150 11.63 -8.59 4.92
CA LYS A 150 12.43 -7.36 4.80
C LYS A 150 11.70 -6.11 5.25
N LEU A 151 10.41 -6.19 5.59
CA LEU A 151 9.65 -5.03 6.04
C LEU A 151 10.23 -4.51 7.35
N GLN A 152 10.74 -3.28 7.31
CA GLN A 152 11.38 -2.63 8.46
C GLN A 152 10.45 -1.64 9.15
N ASN A 153 9.65 -0.93 8.36
CA ASN A 153 8.80 0.16 8.81
C ASN A 153 7.35 -0.09 8.39
N LEU A 154 6.44 -0.04 9.36
CA LEU A 154 5.01 0.01 9.15
C LEU A 154 4.47 1.27 9.84
N GLU A 155 3.78 2.11 9.08
CA GLU A 155 3.11 3.30 9.59
C GLU A 155 1.63 3.24 9.21
N ILE A 156 0.75 3.42 10.20
CA ILE A 156 -0.70 3.48 10.02
C ILE A 156 -1.20 4.73 10.74
N SER A 157 -1.64 5.74 9.97
CA SER A 157 -2.23 6.96 10.52
C SER A 157 -3.59 7.26 9.90
N ASP A 158 -4.46 7.90 10.66
CA ASP A 158 -5.81 8.32 10.28
C ASP A 158 -6.65 7.19 9.65
N CYS A 159 -6.43 5.96 10.11
CA CYS A 159 -7.13 4.74 9.67
C CYS A 159 -7.89 4.12 10.86
N PRO A 160 -9.11 4.59 11.21
CA PRO A 160 -9.73 4.30 12.50
C PRO A 160 -10.05 2.82 12.75
N SER A 161 -10.41 2.06 11.71
CA SER A 161 -10.70 0.63 11.82
C SER A 161 -9.42 -0.20 11.89
N LEU A 162 -8.49 0.04 10.94
CA LEU A 162 -7.23 -0.66 10.85
C LEU A 162 -6.32 -0.41 12.06
N SER A 163 -6.20 0.83 12.53
CA SER A 163 -5.36 1.20 13.67
C SER A 163 -5.79 0.48 14.95
N LYS A 164 -7.11 0.32 15.16
CA LYS A 164 -7.64 -0.44 16.31
C LYS A 164 -7.25 -1.92 16.24
N LYS A 165 -7.33 -2.54 15.06
CA LYS A 165 -6.92 -3.94 14.88
C LYS A 165 -5.41 -4.15 14.91
N CYS A 166 -4.63 -3.13 14.53
CA CYS A 166 -3.17 -3.16 14.54
C CYS A 166 -2.55 -2.66 15.86
N ARG A 167 -3.38 -2.29 16.86
CA ARG A 167 -2.92 -1.80 18.16
C ARG A 167 -1.95 -2.79 18.83
N ARG A 168 -0.87 -2.26 19.40
CA ARG A 168 0.18 -3.08 20.02
C ARG A 168 -0.36 -3.93 21.16
N GLY A 169 -0.08 -5.24 21.10
CA GLY A 169 -0.39 -6.21 22.15
C GLY A 169 -1.87 -6.63 22.25
N THR A 170 -2.81 -5.77 21.86
CA THR A 170 -4.26 -6.03 22.02
C THR A 170 -5.03 -6.18 20.71
N GLY A 171 -4.49 -5.69 19.60
CA GLY A 171 -5.15 -5.71 18.30
C GLY A 171 -5.18 -7.12 17.67
N GLU A 172 -6.29 -7.46 17.02
CA GLU A 172 -6.48 -8.76 16.35
C GLU A 172 -5.45 -9.01 15.23
N ASP A 173 -5.01 -7.96 14.54
CA ASP A 173 -4.00 -8.03 13.48
C ASP A 173 -2.56 -7.88 14.00
N TRP A 174 -2.37 -7.57 15.29
CA TRP A 174 -1.03 -7.44 15.91
C TRP A 174 -0.13 -8.67 15.68
N PRO A 175 -0.61 -9.93 15.82
CA PRO A 175 0.21 -11.10 15.56
C PRO A 175 0.77 -11.17 14.13
N LYS A 176 0.10 -10.55 13.15
CA LYS A 176 0.51 -10.50 11.75
C LYS A 176 1.68 -9.52 11.55
N ILE A 177 1.67 -8.41 12.28
CA ILE A 177 2.63 -7.30 12.07
C ILE A 177 3.75 -7.21 13.12
N LYS A 178 3.63 -7.87 14.28
CA LYS A 178 4.59 -7.79 15.40
C LYS A 178 6.04 -8.16 15.08
N HIS A 179 6.28 -8.80 13.94
CA HIS A 179 7.62 -9.17 13.48
C HIS A 179 8.39 -8.00 12.86
N ILE A 180 7.69 -6.89 12.56
CA ILE A 180 8.23 -5.69 11.94
C ILE A 180 8.98 -4.86 13.01
N PRO A 181 10.25 -4.47 12.78
CA PRO A 181 11.05 -3.74 13.77
C PRO A 181 10.50 -2.39 14.21
N LYS A 182 9.99 -1.59 13.27
CA LYS A 182 9.44 -0.25 13.53
C LYS A 182 7.97 -0.23 13.14
N ILE A 183 7.10 -0.10 14.13
CA ILE A 183 5.65 -0.02 13.94
C ILE A 183 5.17 1.28 14.60
N GLU A 184 4.49 2.12 13.83
CA GLU A 184 3.83 3.34 14.28
C GLU A 184 2.35 3.24 13.91
N VAL A 185 1.46 3.24 14.90
CA VAL A 185 0.00 3.17 14.72
C VAL A 185 -0.65 4.26 15.55
N ASP A 186 -1.66 4.93 15.01
CA ASP A 186 -2.39 5.97 15.73
C ASP A 186 -2.95 5.52 17.09
N GLY A 187 -2.72 6.36 18.10
CA GLY A 187 -3.20 6.11 19.46
C GLY A 187 -2.49 4.95 20.17
N ASP A 188 -1.33 4.55 19.65
CA ASP A 188 -0.31 3.71 20.30
C ASP A 188 0.70 4.63 21.02
N ASP A 189 0.19 5.61 21.77
CA ASP A 189 1.02 6.38 22.71
C ASP A 189 1.58 5.38 23.73
N ASN A 190 2.91 5.30 23.83
CA ASN A 190 3.62 4.44 24.76
C ASN A 190 3.18 4.69 26.21
N ASP A 191 2.33 3.81 26.74
CA ASP A 191 2.26 3.54 28.18
C ASP A 191 3.48 2.68 28.58
N GLU A 192 4.71 3.19 28.45
CA GLU A 192 5.86 2.66 29.20
C GLU A 192 6.75 3.79 29.76
N GLU A 193 6.64 3.90 31.10
CA GLU A 193 7.57 4.43 32.10
C GLU A 193 7.76 5.95 32.29
N THR A 194 7.09 6.47 33.33
CA THR A 194 7.84 6.77 34.58
C THR A 194 7.10 6.23 35.81
N SER A 195 7.39 4.98 36.17
CA SER A 195 7.16 4.46 37.52
C SER A 195 8.46 3.87 38.05
N HIS A 196 9.35 4.70 38.59
CA HIS A 196 10.34 4.24 39.58
C HIS A 196 10.46 5.27 40.72
N ALA A 197 10.52 4.70 41.92
CA ALA A 197 10.19 5.27 43.20
C ALA A 197 11.24 6.24 43.79
N GLY A 198 10.75 7.14 44.65
CA GLY A 198 11.52 7.84 45.67
C GLY A 198 10.69 7.99 46.94
N SER A 199 10.82 7.01 47.83
CA SER A 199 10.22 7.02 49.17
C SER A 199 10.97 7.99 50.09
N SER A 200 10.23 8.61 51.03
CA SER A 200 10.61 9.30 52.28
C SER A 200 10.05 10.73 52.36
N GLY A 201 9.35 11.15 53.41
CA GLY A 201 9.03 10.48 54.65
C GLY A 201 7.84 11.13 55.36
N THR A 202 7.30 10.37 56.31
CA THR A 202 6.42 10.82 57.40
C THR A 202 7.23 10.88 58.70
N PRO A 203 6.66 11.41 59.80
CA PRO A 203 5.48 12.29 59.90
C PRO A 203 5.83 13.73 60.31
#